data_AF-A0A2U1VM66-F1
#
_entry.id   AF-A0A2U1VM66-F1
#
_cell.length_a   1.000
_cell.length_b   1.000
_cell.length_c   1.000
_cell.angle_alpha   90.00
_cell.angle_beta   90.00
_cell.angle_gamma   90.00
#
_symmetry.space_group_name_H-M   'P 1'
#
loop_
_entity.id
_entity.type
_entity.pdbx_description
1 polymer ?
#
loop_
_entity_poly.entity_id
_entity_poly.type
_entity_poly.pdbx_seq_one_letter_code
_entity_poly.pdbx_strand_id
1 'polypeptide(L)'
;MAMRLAFIDVAGWDYTVDTPYRQPLGGSQSALCYLAEELAALGHRVMIVNGVPDPVTSRGVLVRPLDATAWDDLATCDAAIVLNGCHLPFAQELRHRLPDTRLVYWTQHAHDQPASANLADPAMRALWDRFVLISDWQSACYRAAFALPEDRITVLRNAIGPVFRSLFGPREPVSAGRPWPPVLAYTSTPFRGLDVLLDAFGAIRDAIPGTTLKVFSSMSVYRIDGSRDPHAALYERCRSTEGVEYVGSRPQPELAGILRGVTALAYPNTFPETACIAAMEAMAAGCLVITAALGALPETTAGYGFLATPVADRRLYAERFADFSVRVLRLAAERPDDVEQRLREQVRHVNRATTWRARAREWSAWLAGDVAHAWGHRAGVADAAALPPRPAFARAPYVLAPSAEGARLVNAASASGRAALTAPADAHGLGPLIEGLVRPYDVVLDVGAGSGDATLAFARRVGSGGLVVAVESDPADFLALCASAALAGMPQIRPLPAMMAEGAVVDLEGLRFVRLAADWSDSLPDWLPRLVARFRPVLLISVRSEAAFAQVRGGDWEDYRFFWHADARSTAPLAVLAVPGETVPSVQGIPAERFADMAGGPPGSQSN
;
A
#
# COMPACT_ATOMS: atom_id res chain seq x y z
N MET A 1 -9.30 8.41 -30.46
CA MET A 1 -8.61 9.05 -31.62
C MET A 1 -7.13 9.16 -31.32
N ALA A 2 -6.26 9.21 -32.33
CA ALA A 2 -4.84 9.51 -32.11
C ALA A 2 -4.70 10.95 -31.58
N MET A 3 -3.83 11.16 -30.59
CA MET A 3 -3.62 12.45 -29.91
C MET A 3 -2.18 12.90 -30.10
N ARG A 4 -1.93 14.20 -29.99
CA ARG A 4 -0.62 14.85 -29.97
C ARG A 4 -0.29 15.26 -28.55
N LEU A 5 0.71 14.62 -27.95
CA LEU A 5 1.04 14.79 -26.53
C LEU A 5 2.47 15.32 -26.38
N ALA A 6 2.66 16.33 -25.54
CA ALA A 6 3.98 16.84 -25.17
C ALA A 6 4.26 16.53 -23.70
N PHE A 7 5.36 15.85 -23.40
CA PHE A 7 5.92 15.75 -22.06
C PHE A 7 7.05 16.76 -21.90
N ILE A 8 7.04 17.55 -20.84
CA ILE A 8 8.02 18.62 -20.60
C ILE A 8 8.72 18.34 -19.27
N ASP A 9 10.05 18.21 -19.31
CA ASP A 9 10.89 18.05 -18.11
C ASP A 9 11.89 19.22 -18.03
N VAL A 10 11.69 20.09 -17.05
CA VAL A 10 12.49 21.30 -16.85
C VAL A 10 13.74 21.07 -16.00
N ALA A 11 14.05 19.82 -15.63
CA ALA A 11 15.25 19.50 -14.87
C ALA A 11 16.57 19.74 -15.65
N GLY A 12 16.48 20.00 -16.97
CA GLY A 12 17.64 20.24 -17.84
C GLY A 12 18.46 18.99 -18.13
N TRP A 13 17.89 17.80 -17.93
CA TRP A 13 18.58 16.53 -18.14
C TRP A 13 18.50 16.09 -19.61
N ASP A 14 19.65 15.77 -20.18
CA ASP A 14 19.80 15.14 -21.50
C ASP A 14 19.49 13.64 -21.44
N TYR A 15 18.30 13.23 -21.85
CA TYR A 15 17.94 11.82 -21.97
C TYR A 15 16.95 11.60 -23.11
N THR A 16 16.94 10.37 -23.63
CA THR A 16 15.95 9.90 -24.60
C THR A 16 15.21 8.69 -24.05
N VAL A 17 14.19 8.23 -24.77
CA VAL A 17 13.41 7.04 -24.40
C VAL A 17 14.27 5.79 -24.26
N ASP A 18 15.38 5.70 -24.99
CA ASP A 18 16.29 4.55 -24.93
C ASP A 18 17.28 4.61 -23.74
N THR A 19 17.45 5.77 -23.11
CA THR A 19 18.40 5.98 -22.00
C THR A 19 18.24 4.98 -20.84
N PRO A 20 17.05 4.78 -20.23
CA PRO A 20 16.93 3.89 -19.07
C PRO A 20 17.17 2.40 -19.39
N TYR A 21 17.22 2.02 -20.67
CA TYR A 21 17.61 0.68 -21.10
C TYR A 21 19.13 0.48 -21.16
N ARG A 22 19.91 1.57 -21.31
CA ARG A 22 21.37 1.52 -21.49
C ARG A 22 22.14 1.97 -20.26
N GLN A 23 21.58 2.89 -19.48
CA GLN A 23 22.25 3.47 -18.32
C GLN A 23 21.25 3.83 -17.22
N PRO A 24 21.70 3.96 -15.96
CA PRO A 24 20.84 4.34 -14.85
C PRO A 24 20.21 5.73 -15.07
N LEU A 25 18.94 5.88 -14.69
CA LEU A 25 18.17 7.12 -14.81
C LEU A 25 17.17 7.23 -13.65
N GLY A 26 16.93 8.44 -13.17
CA GLY A 26 15.96 8.70 -12.09
C GLY A 26 14.56 8.13 -12.38
N GLY A 27 13.86 7.70 -11.34
CA GLY A 27 12.56 7.01 -11.47
C GLY A 27 11.50 7.82 -12.23
N SER A 28 11.44 9.14 -12.00
CA SER A 28 10.52 10.04 -12.69
C SER A 28 10.75 10.11 -14.19
N GLN A 29 12.01 10.27 -14.60
CA GLN A 29 12.39 10.32 -16.02
C GLN A 29 12.25 8.95 -16.68
N SER A 30 12.62 7.87 -15.99
CA SER A 30 12.39 6.49 -16.47
C SER A 30 10.89 6.23 -16.71
N ALA A 31 10.02 6.63 -15.78
CA ALA A 31 8.57 6.53 -15.93
C ALA A 31 8.03 7.31 -17.13
N LEU A 32 8.51 8.54 -17.34
CA LEU A 32 8.17 9.34 -18.52
C LEU A 32 8.57 8.62 -19.81
N CYS A 33 9.81 8.11 -19.89
CA CYS A 33 10.29 7.36 -21.07
C CYS A 33 9.38 6.17 -21.39
N TYR A 34 9.08 5.32 -20.41
CA TYR A 34 8.27 4.12 -20.65
C TYR A 34 6.82 4.43 -20.99
N LEU A 35 6.23 5.44 -20.35
CA LEU A 35 4.89 5.89 -20.70
C LEU A 35 4.84 6.45 -22.12
N ALA A 36 5.83 7.28 -22.50
CA ALA A 36 5.90 7.88 -23.83
C ALA A 36 6.05 6.82 -24.93
N GLU A 37 6.90 5.80 -24.71
CA GLU A 37 7.07 4.66 -25.64
C GLU A 37 5.74 3.92 -25.86
N GLU A 38 5.03 3.58 -24.78
CA GLU A 38 3.79 2.81 -24.86
C GLU A 38 2.63 3.66 -25.42
N LEU A 39 2.58 4.97 -25.15
CA LEU A 39 1.61 5.87 -25.78
C LEU A 39 1.88 6.00 -27.30
N ALA A 40 3.13 6.09 -27.72
CA ALA A 40 3.48 6.07 -29.13
C ALA A 40 3.11 4.75 -29.80
N ALA A 41 3.31 3.62 -29.11
CA ALA A 41 2.90 2.29 -29.57
C ALA A 41 1.36 2.14 -29.68
N LEU A 42 0.58 2.91 -28.93
CA LEU A 42 -0.88 3.02 -29.09
C LEU A 42 -1.31 3.92 -30.26
N GLY A 43 -0.37 4.52 -30.98
CA GLY A 43 -0.62 5.36 -32.16
C GLY A 43 -0.75 6.85 -31.86
N HIS A 44 -0.46 7.30 -30.63
CA HIS A 44 -0.37 8.73 -30.32
C HIS A 44 0.93 9.31 -30.87
N ARG A 45 0.92 10.60 -31.23
CA ARG A 45 2.14 11.35 -31.54
C ARG A 45 2.68 11.93 -30.25
N VAL A 46 3.81 11.42 -29.78
CA VAL A 46 4.40 11.83 -28.51
C VAL A 46 5.68 12.59 -28.75
N MET A 47 5.80 13.75 -28.08
CA MET A 47 7.01 14.55 -28.02
C MET A 47 7.47 14.68 -26.57
N ILE A 48 8.79 14.58 -26.33
CA ILE A 48 9.43 14.91 -25.07
C ILE A 48 10.27 16.17 -25.28
N VAL A 49 10.18 17.11 -24.35
CA VAL A 49 10.95 18.36 -24.36
C VAL A 49 11.78 18.40 -23.08
N ASN A 50 13.11 18.32 -23.20
CA ASN A 50 14.04 18.25 -22.08
C ASN A 50 15.43 18.79 -22.47
N GLY A 51 16.48 18.43 -21.71
CA GLY A 51 17.83 18.95 -21.90
C GLY A 51 18.65 18.29 -23.02
N VAL A 52 18.05 17.56 -23.97
CA VAL A 52 18.82 17.08 -25.15
C VAL A 52 19.40 18.27 -25.93
N PRO A 53 20.61 18.18 -26.48
CA PRO A 53 21.21 19.29 -27.24
C PRO A 53 20.56 19.46 -28.63
N ASP A 54 20.17 18.36 -29.26
CA ASP A 54 19.62 18.32 -30.61
C ASP A 54 18.35 17.46 -30.67
N PRO A 55 17.39 17.79 -31.57
CA PRO A 55 16.23 16.94 -31.80
C PRO A 55 16.61 15.52 -32.23
N VAL A 56 15.98 14.51 -31.62
CA VAL A 56 16.23 13.09 -31.92
C VAL A 56 14.94 12.28 -31.82
N THR A 57 14.75 11.31 -32.71
CA THR A 57 13.67 10.32 -32.55
C THR A 57 14.22 9.07 -31.87
N SER A 58 13.63 8.69 -30.74
CA SER A 58 14.04 7.55 -29.92
C SER A 58 12.83 6.67 -29.64
N ARG A 59 12.89 5.41 -30.08
CA ARG A 59 11.81 4.40 -29.87
C ARG A 59 10.40 4.89 -30.27
N GLY A 60 10.31 5.61 -31.39
CA GLY A 60 9.05 6.14 -31.92
C GLY A 60 8.56 7.46 -31.29
N VAL A 61 9.35 8.05 -30.38
CA VAL A 61 9.05 9.31 -29.71
C VAL A 61 10.03 10.40 -30.17
N LEU A 62 9.52 11.58 -30.50
CA LEU A 62 10.35 12.74 -30.82
C LEU A 62 10.83 13.40 -29.52
N VAL A 63 12.13 13.60 -29.36
CA VAL A 63 12.73 14.30 -28.21
C VAL A 63 13.36 15.59 -28.73
N ARG A 64 13.06 16.74 -28.12
CA ARG A 64 13.57 18.06 -28.55
C ARG A 64 14.18 18.85 -27.40
N PRO A 65 15.14 19.75 -27.68
CA PRO A 65 15.72 20.63 -26.68
C PRO A 65 14.68 21.58 -26.11
N LEU A 66 14.69 21.80 -24.79
CA LEU A 66 13.80 22.72 -24.09
C LEU A 66 13.89 24.15 -24.64
N ASP A 67 15.11 24.64 -24.85
CA ASP A 67 15.35 26.03 -25.26
C ASP A 67 15.12 26.27 -26.77
N ALA A 68 15.14 25.21 -27.58
CA ALA A 68 15.00 25.30 -29.04
C ALA A 68 13.62 24.86 -29.57
N THR A 69 12.73 24.40 -28.68
CA THR A 69 11.38 23.98 -29.08
C THR A 69 10.48 25.21 -29.23
N ALA A 70 9.92 25.41 -30.42
CA ALA A 70 9.02 26.52 -30.68
C ALA A 70 7.68 26.34 -29.95
N TRP A 71 7.13 27.44 -29.42
CA TRP A 71 5.80 27.43 -28.80
C TRP A 71 4.70 26.97 -29.76
N ASP A 72 4.81 27.32 -31.04
CA ASP A 72 3.85 26.89 -32.07
C ASP A 72 3.82 25.35 -32.19
N ASP A 73 4.95 24.67 -32.04
CA ASP A 73 4.99 23.21 -32.05
C ASP A 73 4.23 22.63 -30.86
N LEU A 74 4.40 23.21 -29.66
CA LEU A 74 3.68 22.81 -28.45
C LEU A 74 2.19 23.14 -28.52
N ALA A 75 1.81 24.26 -29.15
CA ALA A 75 0.42 24.69 -29.31
C ALA A 75 -0.39 23.73 -30.21
N THR A 76 0.28 22.93 -31.05
CA THR A 76 -0.39 21.87 -31.82
C THR A 76 -0.74 20.62 -31.01
N CYS A 77 -0.31 20.52 -29.75
CA CYS A 77 -0.59 19.37 -28.89
C CYS A 77 -1.97 19.48 -28.22
N ASP A 78 -2.66 18.34 -28.10
CA ASP A 78 -3.91 18.23 -27.36
C ASP A 78 -3.69 18.40 -25.85
N ALA A 79 -2.53 17.94 -25.36
CA ALA A 79 -2.11 18.09 -23.98
C ALA A 79 -0.60 18.28 -23.84
N ALA A 80 -0.21 19.12 -22.89
CA ALA A 80 1.15 19.30 -22.41
C ALA A 80 1.23 18.86 -20.93
N ILE A 81 2.05 17.85 -20.68
CA ILE A 81 2.23 17.20 -19.39
C ILE A 81 3.59 17.62 -18.84
N VAL A 82 3.59 18.40 -17.78
CA VAL A 82 4.83 18.88 -17.14
C VAL A 82 5.19 17.93 -16.00
N LEU A 83 6.36 17.30 -16.12
CA LEU A 83 6.89 16.38 -15.13
C LEU A 83 7.49 17.16 -13.96
N ASN A 84 7.08 16.82 -12.74
CA ASN A 84 7.63 17.32 -11.47
C ASN A 84 7.54 18.83 -11.26
N GLY A 85 6.69 19.51 -12.05
CA GLY A 85 6.43 20.94 -11.92
C GLY A 85 7.50 21.83 -12.54
N CYS A 86 7.30 23.14 -12.41
CA CYS A 86 8.19 24.17 -12.94
C CYS A 86 8.07 25.45 -12.11
N HIS A 87 8.90 26.46 -12.35
CA HIS A 87 8.79 27.74 -11.66
C HIS A 87 7.60 28.57 -12.20
N LEU A 88 7.06 29.47 -11.37
CA LEU A 88 5.83 30.23 -11.68
C LEU A 88 5.91 31.00 -13.02
N PRO A 89 6.99 31.78 -13.31
CA PRO A 89 7.13 32.44 -14.61
C PRO A 89 6.98 31.51 -15.83
N PHE A 90 7.57 30.32 -15.79
CA PHE A 90 7.44 29.35 -16.88
C PHE A 90 6.03 28.77 -16.97
N ALA A 91 5.37 28.50 -15.84
CA ALA A 91 3.97 28.06 -15.84
C ALA A 91 3.04 29.14 -16.42
N GLN A 92 3.30 30.42 -16.12
CA GLN A 92 2.55 31.56 -16.68
C GLN A 92 2.75 31.66 -18.19
N GLU A 93 3.99 31.54 -18.66
CA GLU A 93 4.28 31.54 -20.10
C GLU A 93 3.64 30.35 -20.82
N LEU A 94 3.72 29.14 -20.25
CA LEU A 94 3.04 27.96 -20.77
C LEU A 94 1.54 28.22 -20.94
N ARG A 95 0.87 28.74 -19.91
CA ARG A 95 -0.56 29.02 -19.99
C ARG A 95 -0.88 30.14 -20.99
N HIS A 96 -0.04 31.17 -21.06
CA HIS A 96 -0.23 32.28 -21.98
C HIS A 96 -0.07 31.85 -23.45
N ARG A 97 0.94 31.05 -23.75
CA ARG A 97 1.28 30.58 -25.11
C ARG A 97 0.44 29.40 -25.57
N LEU A 98 -0.07 28.60 -24.63
CA LEU A 98 -0.85 27.40 -24.91
C LEU A 98 -2.28 27.54 -24.33
N PRO A 99 -3.06 28.54 -24.77
CA PRO A 99 -4.37 28.83 -24.18
C PRO A 99 -5.38 27.72 -24.39
N ASP A 100 -5.26 26.94 -25.47
CA ASP A 100 -6.20 25.87 -25.83
C ASP A 100 -5.66 24.45 -25.55
N THR A 101 -4.37 24.33 -25.23
CA THR A 101 -3.76 23.05 -24.84
C THR A 101 -4.08 22.73 -23.39
N ARG A 102 -4.39 21.47 -23.11
CA ARG A 102 -4.59 20.97 -21.75
C ARG A 102 -3.26 20.91 -21.02
N LEU A 103 -3.10 21.67 -19.94
CA LEU A 103 -1.90 21.64 -19.12
C LEU A 103 -2.09 20.70 -17.92
N VAL A 104 -1.24 19.68 -17.83
CA VAL A 104 -1.27 18.67 -16.79
C VAL A 104 -0.01 18.76 -15.95
N TYR A 105 -0.17 18.91 -14.63
CA TYR A 105 0.92 18.80 -13.67
C TYR A 105 1.07 17.34 -13.25
N TRP A 106 2.09 16.62 -13.73
CA TRP A 106 2.33 15.24 -13.35
C TRP A 106 3.55 15.13 -12.45
N THR A 107 3.37 14.71 -11.19
CA THR A 107 4.46 14.73 -10.21
C THR A 107 4.70 13.39 -9.55
N GLN A 108 5.99 13.07 -9.43
CA GLN A 108 6.51 11.91 -8.71
C GLN A 108 7.00 12.30 -7.31
N HIS A 109 7.08 13.60 -7.01
CA HIS A 109 7.57 14.13 -5.75
C HIS A 109 6.50 14.10 -4.66
N ALA A 110 6.92 13.89 -3.42
CA ALA A 110 6.05 14.12 -2.27
C ALA A 110 5.77 15.62 -2.07
N HIS A 111 4.67 15.92 -1.39
CA HIS A 111 4.17 17.27 -1.15
C HIS A 111 5.17 18.18 -0.42
N ASP A 112 6.05 17.62 0.40
CA ASP A 112 7.04 18.31 1.22
C ASP A 112 8.37 18.56 0.50
N GLN A 113 8.51 18.14 -0.76
CA GLN A 113 9.72 18.35 -1.53
C GLN A 113 9.75 19.75 -2.15
N PRO A 114 10.94 20.40 -2.25
CA PRO A 114 11.06 21.78 -2.75
C PRO A 114 10.42 22.02 -4.12
N ALA A 115 10.46 21.03 -5.01
CA ALA A 115 9.87 21.11 -6.35
C ALA A 115 8.35 21.37 -6.34
N SER A 116 7.64 20.98 -5.27
CA SER A 116 6.19 21.13 -5.14
C SER A 116 5.78 22.32 -4.27
N ALA A 117 6.74 23.03 -3.66
CA ALA A 117 6.47 24.10 -2.70
C ALA A 117 5.70 25.28 -3.33
N ASN A 118 5.90 25.53 -4.62
CA ASN A 118 5.20 26.57 -5.38
C ASN A 118 3.67 26.33 -5.47
N LEU A 119 3.18 25.11 -5.23
CA LEU A 119 1.75 24.82 -5.21
C LEU A 119 1.05 25.41 -3.98
N ALA A 120 1.79 25.94 -2.99
CA ALA A 120 1.23 26.76 -1.93
C ALA A 120 0.58 28.05 -2.47
N ASP A 121 1.07 28.57 -3.60
CA ASP A 121 0.52 29.76 -4.26
C ASP A 121 -0.75 29.40 -5.08
N PRO A 122 -1.92 29.99 -4.75
CA PRO A 122 -3.14 29.81 -5.54
C PRO A 122 -2.97 30.19 -7.02
N ALA A 123 -2.14 31.19 -7.33
CA ALA A 123 -1.88 31.60 -8.71
C ALA A 123 -1.19 30.48 -9.49
N MET A 124 -0.23 29.79 -8.88
CA MET A 124 0.40 28.62 -9.48
C MET A 124 -0.62 27.51 -9.74
N ARG A 125 -1.47 27.20 -8.77
CA ARG A 125 -2.49 26.15 -8.91
C ARG A 125 -3.51 26.45 -10.01
N ALA A 126 -3.86 27.72 -10.22
CA ALA A 126 -4.83 28.15 -11.21
C ALA A 126 -4.34 27.96 -12.66
N LEU A 127 -3.03 27.83 -12.89
CA LEU A 127 -2.44 27.69 -14.21
C LEU A 127 -2.59 26.29 -14.82
N TRP A 128 -2.89 25.27 -14.02
CA TRP A 128 -2.98 23.87 -14.47
C TRP A 128 -4.43 23.49 -14.73
N ASP A 129 -4.72 22.59 -15.67
CA ASP A 129 -6.09 22.06 -15.82
C ASP A 129 -6.31 20.84 -14.90
N ARG A 130 -5.28 20.00 -14.77
CA ARG A 130 -5.30 18.76 -13.98
C ARG A 130 -3.98 18.52 -13.25
N PHE A 131 -4.08 17.81 -12.13
CA PHE A 131 -2.96 17.27 -11.37
C PHE A 131 -2.98 15.75 -11.44
N VAL A 132 -1.92 15.16 -11.98
CA VAL A 132 -1.74 13.71 -11.99
C VAL A 132 -0.75 13.32 -10.89
N LEU A 133 -1.24 12.50 -9.97
CA LEU A 133 -0.49 11.94 -8.85
C LEU A 133 -0.37 10.43 -9.06
N ILE A 134 0.58 9.78 -8.39
CA ILE A 134 0.99 8.39 -8.65
C ILE A 134 0.61 7.41 -7.52
N SER A 135 -0.03 7.91 -6.46
CA SER A 135 -0.61 7.13 -5.35
C SER A 135 -1.78 7.84 -4.68
N ASP A 136 -2.61 7.07 -3.99
CA ASP A 136 -3.68 7.62 -3.15
C ASP A 136 -3.10 8.30 -1.91
N TRP A 137 -2.05 7.72 -1.33
CA TRP A 137 -1.25 8.39 -0.28
C TRP A 137 -0.75 9.78 -0.72
N GLN A 138 -0.10 9.89 -1.88
CA GLN A 138 0.38 11.18 -2.39
C GLN A 138 -0.79 12.14 -2.65
N SER A 139 -1.92 11.64 -3.18
CA SER A 139 -3.14 12.43 -3.36
C SER A 139 -3.66 13.04 -2.07
N ALA A 140 -3.80 12.24 -1.01
CA ALA A 140 -4.20 12.71 0.29
C ALA A 140 -3.25 13.79 0.84
N CYS A 141 -1.94 13.59 0.70
CA CYS A 141 -0.94 14.57 1.12
C CYS A 141 -1.03 15.90 0.35
N TYR A 142 -1.16 15.87 -0.98
CA TYR A 142 -1.28 17.09 -1.79
C TYR A 142 -2.59 17.84 -1.52
N ARG A 143 -3.70 17.14 -1.32
CA ARG A 143 -4.98 17.75 -0.90
C ARG A 143 -4.83 18.44 0.45
N ALA A 144 -4.21 17.78 1.42
CA ALA A 144 -3.99 18.34 2.75
C ALA A 144 -3.04 19.55 2.73
N ALA A 145 -1.94 19.47 1.98
CA ALA A 145 -0.90 20.50 1.98
C ALA A 145 -1.26 21.75 1.14
N PHE A 146 -1.94 21.57 0.01
CA PHE A 146 -2.15 22.63 -0.98
C PHE A 146 -3.61 22.95 -1.27
N ALA A 147 -4.55 22.26 -0.63
CA ALA A 147 -5.99 22.38 -0.88
C ALA A 147 -6.35 22.20 -2.37
N LEU A 148 -5.71 21.23 -3.03
CA LEU A 148 -6.00 20.90 -4.43
C LEU A 148 -7.47 20.39 -4.55
N PRO A 149 -8.27 20.93 -5.48
CA PRO A 149 -9.63 20.45 -5.71
C PRO A 149 -9.64 18.99 -6.17
N GLU A 150 -10.48 18.17 -5.56
CA GLU A 150 -10.54 16.73 -5.80
C GLU A 150 -10.93 16.37 -7.25
N ASP A 151 -11.83 17.17 -7.85
CA ASP A 151 -12.25 17.07 -9.25
C ASP A 151 -11.15 17.41 -10.26
N ARG A 152 -10.04 18.02 -9.80
CA ARG A 152 -8.87 18.33 -10.62
C ARG A 152 -7.71 17.37 -10.40
N ILE A 153 -7.84 16.41 -9.49
CA ILE A 153 -6.81 15.40 -9.23
C ILE A 153 -7.18 14.09 -9.93
N THR A 154 -6.20 13.41 -10.48
CA THR A 154 -6.34 12.03 -10.95
C THR A 154 -5.13 11.22 -10.51
N VAL A 155 -5.37 10.04 -9.94
CA VAL A 155 -4.28 9.11 -9.58
C VAL A 155 -4.03 8.18 -10.77
N LEU A 156 -2.90 8.38 -11.47
CA LEU A 156 -2.42 7.50 -12.54
C LEU A 156 -1.09 6.90 -12.10
N ARG A 157 -1.14 5.63 -11.70
CA ARG A 157 -0.05 4.95 -10.99
C ARG A 157 1.15 4.66 -11.90
N ASN A 158 2.32 4.56 -11.29
CA ASN A 158 3.53 4.07 -11.95
C ASN A 158 3.42 2.56 -12.30
N ALA A 159 4.43 2.06 -13.02
CA ALA A 159 4.52 0.68 -13.45
C ALA A 159 5.97 0.18 -13.47
N ILE A 160 6.16 -1.14 -13.61
CA ILE A 160 7.49 -1.74 -13.77
C ILE A 160 8.10 -1.38 -15.12
N GLY A 161 9.43 -1.26 -15.17
CA GLY A 161 10.15 -1.12 -16.43
C GLY A 161 9.87 -2.30 -17.38
N PRO A 162 9.83 -2.09 -18.72
CA PRO A 162 9.45 -3.14 -19.67
C PRO A 162 10.31 -4.41 -19.62
N VAL A 163 11.55 -4.31 -19.17
CA VAL A 163 12.48 -5.44 -19.02
C VAL A 163 12.16 -6.34 -17.83
N PHE A 164 11.36 -5.88 -16.87
CA PHE A 164 10.86 -6.67 -15.75
C PHE A 164 9.58 -7.44 -16.08
N ARG A 165 8.97 -7.17 -17.23
CA ARG A 165 7.74 -7.85 -17.66
C ARG A 165 8.05 -9.28 -18.11
N SER A 166 7.22 -10.21 -17.68
CA SER A 166 7.25 -11.62 -18.08
C SER A 166 8.62 -12.28 -17.90
N LEU A 167 9.33 -11.94 -16.81
CA LEU A 167 10.61 -12.57 -16.49
C LEU A 167 10.43 -14.09 -16.40
N PHE A 168 9.33 -14.57 -15.81
CA PHE A 168 9.02 -15.98 -15.65
C PHE A 168 8.05 -16.49 -16.73
N GLY A 169 8.29 -17.71 -17.21
CA GLY A 169 7.35 -18.41 -18.09
C GLY A 169 6.02 -18.77 -17.37
N PRO A 170 4.91 -19.02 -18.09
CA PRO A 170 3.60 -19.25 -17.49
C PRO A 170 3.50 -20.42 -16.49
N ARG A 171 4.39 -21.42 -16.63
CA ARG A 171 4.47 -22.61 -15.77
C ARG A 171 5.82 -22.72 -15.05
N GLU A 172 6.69 -21.74 -15.23
CA GLU A 172 8.00 -21.75 -14.60
C GLU A 172 7.84 -21.48 -13.10
N PRO A 173 8.45 -22.29 -12.21
CA PRO A 173 8.42 -21.98 -10.80
C PRO A 173 9.23 -20.72 -10.49
N VAL A 174 8.69 -19.84 -9.63
CA VAL A 174 9.30 -18.53 -9.32
C VAL A 174 10.37 -18.64 -8.25
N SER A 175 10.19 -19.57 -7.31
CA SER A 175 11.11 -19.88 -6.22
C SER A 175 12.21 -20.86 -6.60
N ALA A 176 12.07 -21.57 -7.72
CA ALA A 176 13.05 -22.59 -8.14
C ALA A 176 14.43 -21.98 -8.38
N GLY A 177 15.45 -22.62 -7.80
CA GLY A 177 16.85 -22.19 -7.95
C GLY A 177 17.22 -20.95 -7.14
N ARG A 178 16.32 -20.41 -6.29
CA ARG A 178 16.70 -19.35 -5.34
C ARG A 178 17.68 -19.90 -4.31
N PRO A 179 18.77 -19.18 -4.01
CA PRO A 179 19.82 -19.67 -3.12
C PRO A 179 19.35 -19.76 -1.66
N TRP A 180 19.89 -20.77 -0.95
CA TRP A 180 19.90 -20.85 0.50
C TRP A 180 21.32 -21.19 0.97
N PRO A 181 21.95 -20.41 1.87
CA PRO A 181 21.44 -19.22 2.57
C PRO A 181 20.98 -18.08 1.64
N PRO A 182 20.05 -17.21 2.08
CA PRO A 182 19.39 -16.28 1.18
C PRO A 182 20.32 -15.17 0.67
N VAL A 183 20.03 -14.69 -0.54
CA VAL A 183 20.66 -13.48 -1.10
C VAL A 183 19.64 -12.35 -1.03
N LEU A 184 19.99 -11.27 -0.34
CA LEU A 184 19.18 -10.06 -0.23
C LEU A 184 19.65 -9.01 -1.25
N ALA A 185 18.74 -8.15 -1.68
CA ALA A 185 19.10 -6.97 -2.46
C ALA A 185 18.55 -5.68 -1.85
N TYR A 186 19.25 -4.58 -2.09
CA TYR A 186 18.80 -3.21 -1.91
C TYR A 186 19.01 -2.45 -3.22
N THR A 187 17.98 -1.78 -3.73
CA THR A 187 18.00 -1.18 -5.09
C THR A 187 17.57 0.29 -5.13
N SER A 188 17.47 0.93 -3.98
CA SER A 188 17.03 2.33 -3.85
C SER A 188 18.22 3.28 -3.65
N THR A 189 17.97 4.58 -3.60
CA THR A 189 19.00 5.58 -3.25
C THR A 189 19.44 5.45 -1.79
N PRO A 190 20.67 5.83 -1.43
CA PRO A 190 21.26 5.51 -0.12
C PRO A 190 20.50 6.09 1.07
N PHE A 191 19.99 7.31 0.96
CA PHE A 191 19.29 8.00 2.05
C PHE A 191 17.93 7.39 2.42
N ARG A 192 17.45 6.39 1.66
CA ARG A 192 16.17 5.71 1.91
C ARG A 192 16.31 4.47 2.80
N GLY A 193 17.22 4.53 3.78
CA GLY A 193 17.37 3.50 4.81
C GLY A 193 18.46 2.45 4.52
N LEU A 194 19.41 2.72 3.63
CA LEU A 194 20.56 1.82 3.45
C LEU A 194 21.41 1.73 4.74
N ASP A 195 21.51 2.82 5.50
CA ASP A 195 22.14 2.84 6.82
C ASP A 195 21.46 1.88 7.81
N VAL A 196 20.12 1.94 7.89
CA VAL A 196 19.32 1.03 8.72
C VAL A 196 19.52 -0.42 8.29
N LEU A 197 19.58 -0.69 6.98
CA LEU A 197 19.80 -2.05 6.49
C LEU A 197 21.19 -2.57 6.87
N LEU A 198 22.23 -1.75 6.76
CA LEU A 198 23.58 -2.16 7.16
C LEU A 198 23.69 -2.37 8.67
N ASP A 199 22.97 -1.60 9.48
CA ASP A 199 22.87 -1.83 10.94
C ASP A 199 22.14 -3.15 11.25
N ALA A 200 21.11 -3.48 10.48
CA ALA A 200 20.33 -4.71 10.64
C ALA A 200 21.06 -5.97 10.14
N PHE A 201 21.92 -5.83 9.13
CA PHE A 201 22.43 -6.96 8.35
C PHE A 201 23.27 -7.94 9.16
N GLY A 202 24.06 -7.46 10.13
CA GLY A 202 24.85 -8.33 11.01
C GLY A 202 23.97 -9.34 11.75
N ALA A 203 22.90 -8.87 12.39
CA ALA A 203 21.94 -9.73 13.09
C ALA A 203 21.20 -10.70 12.15
N ILE A 204 20.87 -10.27 10.93
CA ILE A 204 20.28 -11.16 9.91
C ILE A 204 21.25 -12.29 9.55
N ARG A 205 22.52 -11.95 9.29
CA ARG A 205 23.55 -12.92 8.93
C ARG A 205 23.91 -13.85 10.09
N ASP A 206 23.92 -13.37 11.32
CA ASP A 206 24.13 -14.21 12.51
C ASP A 206 22.99 -15.22 12.70
N ALA A 207 21.74 -14.78 12.49
CA ALA A 207 20.57 -15.64 12.65
C ALA A 207 20.39 -16.64 11.49
N ILE A 208 20.91 -16.33 10.31
CA ILE A 208 20.93 -17.19 9.12
C ILE A 208 22.33 -17.14 8.49
N PRO A 209 23.29 -17.94 9.02
CA PRO A 209 24.68 -17.93 8.58
C PRO A 209 24.84 -18.10 7.07
N GLY A 210 25.68 -17.27 6.47
CA GLY A 210 25.94 -17.28 5.03
C GLY A 210 25.02 -16.38 4.20
N THR A 211 24.00 -15.74 4.80
CA THR A 211 23.19 -14.72 4.11
C THR A 211 24.07 -13.61 3.54
N THR A 212 23.82 -13.23 2.28
CA THR A 212 24.57 -12.15 1.60
C THR A 212 23.64 -11.01 1.21
N LEU A 213 24.18 -9.80 1.07
CA LEU A 213 23.44 -8.61 0.65
C LEU A 213 24.11 -7.96 -0.55
N LYS A 214 23.37 -7.78 -1.64
CA LYS A 214 23.80 -7.02 -2.83
C LYS A 214 23.21 -5.61 -2.80
N VAL A 215 24.07 -4.60 -2.85
CA VAL A 215 23.66 -3.18 -2.78
C VAL A 215 23.82 -2.51 -4.14
N PHE A 216 22.68 -2.22 -4.77
CA PHE A 216 22.54 -1.48 -6.02
C PHE A 216 22.07 -0.05 -5.71
N SER A 217 22.98 0.79 -5.22
CA SER A 217 22.66 2.14 -4.75
C SER A 217 23.73 3.11 -5.19
N SER A 218 23.34 4.28 -5.71
CA SER A 218 24.24 5.41 -5.96
C SER A 218 23.41 6.68 -6.20
N MET A 219 24.00 7.86 -5.98
CA MET A 219 23.40 9.13 -6.43
C MET A 219 23.67 9.45 -7.91
N SER A 220 24.37 8.58 -8.64
CA SER A 220 24.62 8.74 -10.08
C SER A 220 23.34 8.79 -10.92
N VAL A 221 22.26 8.15 -10.46
CA VAL A 221 20.91 8.23 -11.07
C VAL A 221 20.35 9.66 -11.10
N TYR A 222 20.88 10.53 -10.25
CA TYR A 222 20.57 11.96 -10.16
C TYR A 222 21.71 12.84 -10.70
N ARG A 223 22.62 12.25 -11.50
CA ARG A 223 23.79 12.92 -12.10
C ARG A 223 24.73 13.58 -11.08
N ILE A 224 24.72 13.11 -9.84
CA ILE A 224 25.70 13.51 -8.85
C ILE A 224 26.99 12.74 -9.12
N ASP A 225 28.07 13.48 -9.39
CA ASP A 225 29.40 12.92 -9.57
C ASP A 225 29.86 12.20 -8.30
N GLY A 226 30.54 11.06 -8.45
CA GLY A 226 30.98 10.24 -7.32
C GLY A 226 31.91 10.96 -6.34
N SER A 227 32.69 11.94 -6.80
CA SER A 227 33.54 12.78 -5.93
C SER A 227 32.75 13.75 -5.05
N ARG A 228 31.48 13.98 -5.39
CA ARG A 228 30.55 14.90 -4.70
C ARG A 228 29.39 14.16 -4.03
N ASP A 229 29.39 12.83 -4.04
CA ASP A 229 28.31 12.05 -3.46
C ASP A 229 28.39 12.12 -1.92
N PRO A 230 27.39 12.72 -1.23
CA PRO A 230 27.42 12.88 0.22
C PRO A 230 27.31 11.54 0.98
N HIS A 231 27.02 10.43 0.27
CA HIS A 231 26.88 9.09 0.84
C HIS A 231 28.11 8.20 0.60
N ALA A 232 29.25 8.75 0.17
CA ALA A 232 30.48 7.99 -0.07
C ALA A 232 30.89 7.10 1.13
N ALA A 233 30.76 7.61 2.35
CA ALA A 233 31.04 6.85 3.58
C ALA A 233 30.12 5.64 3.76
N LEU A 234 28.86 5.73 3.31
CA LEU A 234 27.92 4.63 3.39
C LEU A 234 28.27 3.51 2.40
N TYR A 235 28.76 3.87 1.20
CA TYR A 235 29.25 2.88 0.24
C TYR A 235 30.52 2.19 0.73
N GLU A 236 31.41 2.93 1.38
CA GLU A 236 32.61 2.33 1.98
C GLU A 236 32.27 1.40 3.15
N ARG A 237 31.25 1.76 3.92
CA ARG A 237 30.67 0.86 4.91
C ARG A 237 30.10 -0.41 4.26
N CYS A 238 29.41 -0.32 3.12
CA CYS A 238 28.99 -1.51 2.38
C CYS A 238 30.17 -2.40 1.99
N ARG A 239 31.29 -1.83 1.50
CA ARG A 239 32.48 -2.60 1.09
C ARG A 239 33.21 -3.28 2.26
N SER A 240 33.18 -2.66 3.43
CA SER A 240 33.85 -3.18 4.63
C SER A 240 32.97 -4.10 5.49
N THR A 241 31.67 -4.21 5.20
CA THR A 241 30.76 -5.09 5.93
C THR A 241 30.82 -6.52 5.37
N GLU A 242 31.14 -7.50 6.22
CA GLU A 242 31.19 -8.91 5.81
C GLU A 242 29.86 -9.38 5.23
N GLY A 243 29.90 -10.08 4.09
CA GLY A 243 28.71 -10.60 3.43
C GLY A 243 27.93 -9.56 2.61
N VAL A 244 28.41 -8.32 2.53
CA VAL A 244 27.82 -7.27 1.70
C VAL A 244 28.66 -7.06 0.43
N GLU A 245 28.00 -7.08 -0.72
CA GLU A 245 28.55 -6.76 -2.03
C GLU A 245 27.99 -5.40 -2.49
N TYR A 246 28.83 -4.36 -2.50
CA TYR A 246 28.46 -3.07 -3.09
C TYR A 246 28.67 -3.09 -4.60
N VAL A 247 27.57 -3.02 -5.36
CA VAL A 247 27.58 -3.13 -6.83
C VAL A 247 27.45 -1.76 -7.51
N GLY A 248 26.79 -0.80 -6.85
CA GLY A 248 26.43 0.50 -7.44
C GLY A 248 25.24 0.43 -8.40
N SER A 249 24.96 1.52 -9.13
CA SER A 249 23.84 1.57 -10.08
C SER A 249 24.08 0.68 -11.30
N ARG A 250 23.04 -0.03 -11.76
CA ARG A 250 23.06 -0.84 -12.97
C ARG A 250 21.96 -0.44 -13.95
N PRO A 251 22.16 -0.62 -15.27
CA PRO A 251 21.09 -0.51 -16.25
C PRO A 251 19.97 -1.51 -15.94
N GLN A 252 18.72 -1.17 -16.28
CA GLN A 252 17.57 -2.02 -15.93
C GLN A 252 17.65 -3.46 -16.44
N PRO A 253 18.11 -3.77 -17.68
CA PRO A 253 18.20 -5.15 -18.14
C PRO A 253 19.11 -6.03 -17.26
N GLU A 254 20.24 -5.49 -16.81
CA GLU A 254 21.16 -6.19 -15.91
C GLU A 254 20.54 -6.37 -14.53
N LEU A 255 19.92 -5.31 -13.99
CA LEU A 255 19.24 -5.37 -12.69
C LEU A 255 18.11 -6.40 -12.68
N ALA A 256 17.31 -6.49 -13.76
CA ALA A 256 16.24 -7.48 -13.89
C ALA A 256 16.77 -8.92 -13.88
N GLY A 257 17.86 -9.17 -14.60
CA GLY A 257 18.54 -10.48 -14.59
C GLY A 257 19.07 -10.85 -13.21
N ILE A 258 19.64 -9.89 -12.48
CA ILE A 258 20.16 -10.13 -11.13
C ILE A 258 19.03 -10.36 -10.14
N LEU A 259 18.03 -9.47 -10.10
CA LEU A 259 16.91 -9.57 -9.15
C LEU A 259 16.11 -10.86 -9.31
N ARG A 260 16.02 -11.40 -10.53
CA ARG A 260 15.40 -12.71 -10.78
C ARG A 260 16.03 -13.83 -9.93
N GLY A 261 17.33 -13.76 -9.62
CA GLY A 261 18.07 -14.73 -8.82
C GLY A 261 18.23 -14.38 -7.34
N VAL A 262 17.76 -13.20 -6.90
CA VAL A 262 17.83 -12.74 -5.51
C VAL A 262 16.64 -13.27 -4.72
N THR A 263 16.83 -13.71 -3.48
CA THR A 263 15.77 -14.26 -2.62
C THR A 263 14.76 -13.18 -2.20
N ALA A 264 15.24 -12.03 -1.70
CA ALA A 264 14.38 -10.97 -1.19
C ALA A 264 14.95 -9.56 -1.48
N LEU A 265 14.05 -8.60 -1.73
CA LEU A 265 14.36 -7.18 -1.56
C LEU A 265 14.26 -6.87 -0.06
N ALA A 266 15.36 -6.45 0.55
CA ALA A 266 15.40 -5.97 1.92
C ALA A 266 15.46 -4.44 1.89
N TYR A 267 14.33 -3.80 2.15
CA TYR A 267 14.17 -2.36 1.99
C TYR A 267 13.52 -1.72 3.22
N PRO A 268 14.28 -1.47 4.31
CA PRO A 268 13.72 -0.91 5.53
C PRO A 268 13.11 0.47 5.34
N ASN A 269 13.43 1.19 4.27
CA ASN A 269 12.80 2.45 3.88
C ASN A 269 12.49 3.46 5.01
N THR A 270 13.33 4.48 5.13
CA THR A 270 13.11 5.61 6.05
C THR A 270 12.52 6.83 5.36
N PHE A 271 12.11 6.70 4.10
CA PHE A 271 11.63 7.79 3.26
C PHE A 271 10.19 7.54 2.80
N PRO A 272 9.21 8.45 3.03
CA PRO A 272 7.86 8.27 2.53
C PRO A 272 7.80 8.17 1.00
N GLU A 273 7.68 6.94 0.51
CA GLU A 273 7.63 6.65 -0.92
C GLU A 273 6.32 7.17 -1.54
N THR A 274 6.40 7.76 -2.72
CA THR A 274 5.21 8.16 -3.49
C THR A 274 4.67 7.03 -4.35
N ALA A 275 5.50 6.04 -4.70
CA ALA A 275 5.07 4.82 -5.40
C ALA A 275 6.12 3.69 -5.38
N CYS A 276 7.42 3.97 -5.19
CA CYS A 276 8.48 2.96 -5.17
C CYS A 276 8.50 1.96 -6.35
N ILE A 277 9.00 2.40 -7.53
CA ILE A 277 9.18 1.51 -8.69
C ILE A 277 10.07 0.30 -8.36
N ALA A 278 11.09 0.48 -7.51
CA ALA A 278 11.97 -0.58 -7.05
C ALA A 278 11.22 -1.74 -6.38
N ALA A 279 10.21 -1.47 -5.56
CA ALA A 279 9.39 -2.51 -4.94
C ALA A 279 8.57 -3.28 -5.98
N MET A 280 7.98 -2.58 -6.96
CA MET A 280 7.22 -3.20 -8.05
C MET A 280 8.12 -4.08 -8.94
N GLU A 281 9.33 -3.61 -9.24
CA GLU A 281 10.33 -4.35 -10.03
C GLU A 281 10.82 -5.60 -9.29
N ALA A 282 11.07 -5.50 -7.97
CA ALA A 282 11.37 -6.67 -7.15
C ALA A 282 10.21 -7.67 -7.11
N MET A 283 8.96 -7.19 -7.05
CA MET A 283 7.78 -8.06 -7.13
C MET A 283 7.71 -8.80 -8.47
N ALA A 284 8.00 -8.11 -9.58
CA ALA A 284 8.04 -8.69 -10.92
C ALA A 284 9.15 -9.75 -11.07
N ALA A 285 10.29 -9.52 -10.41
CA ALA A 285 11.41 -10.44 -10.33
C ALA A 285 11.18 -11.60 -9.34
N GLY A 286 10.00 -11.68 -8.73
CA GLY A 286 9.62 -12.76 -7.82
C GLY A 286 10.29 -12.69 -6.46
N CYS A 287 10.91 -11.57 -6.10
CA CYS A 287 11.51 -11.40 -4.77
C CYS A 287 10.42 -11.38 -3.69
N LEU A 288 10.75 -11.90 -2.51
CA LEU A 288 10.05 -11.49 -1.28
C LEU A 288 10.36 -10.00 -1.07
N VAL A 289 9.35 -9.16 -0.89
CA VAL A 289 9.55 -7.74 -0.61
C VAL A 289 9.40 -7.50 0.87
N ILE A 290 10.52 -7.34 1.58
CA ILE A 290 10.57 -7.03 3.01
C ILE A 290 10.82 -5.54 3.14
N THR A 291 9.79 -4.78 3.51
CA THR A 291 9.85 -3.32 3.50
C THR A 291 9.05 -2.66 4.62
N ALA A 292 8.83 -1.34 4.55
CA ALA A 292 8.14 -0.56 5.57
C ALA A 292 6.68 -0.25 5.18
N ALA A 293 5.79 -0.18 6.18
CA ALA A 293 4.48 0.45 6.06
C ALA A 293 4.61 1.99 6.07
N LEU A 294 5.32 2.55 5.08
CA LEU A 294 5.63 3.99 5.01
C LEU A 294 5.29 4.58 3.63
N GLY A 295 4.54 5.68 3.63
CA GLY A 295 4.08 6.33 2.40
C GLY A 295 3.15 5.42 1.59
N ALA A 296 3.36 5.39 0.28
CA ALA A 296 2.60 4.57 -0.66
C ALA A 296 3.05 3.09 -0.72
N LEU A 297 4.04 2.65 0.06
CA LEU A 297 4.49 1.24 0.00
C LEU A 297 3.38 0.21 0.29
N PRO A 298 2.46 0.41 1.25
CA PRO A 298 1.36 -0.53 1.47
C PRO A 298 0.50 -0.74 0.21
N GLU A 299 0.04 0.33 -0.42
CA GLU A 299 -0.75 0.26 -1.65
C GLU A 299 0.07 -0.21 -2.86
N THR A 300 1.36 0.15 -2.94
CA THR A 300 2.27 -0.24 -4.02
C THR A 300 2.48 -1.75 -4.05
N THR A 301 2.64 -2.36 -2.87
CA THR A 301 2.92 -3.78 -2.75
C THR A 301 1.66 -4.65 -2.86
N ALA A 302 0.47 -4.05 -2.89
CA ALA A 302 -0.82 -4.71 -3.14
C ALA A 302 -1.04 -5.98 -2.29
N GLY A 303 -0.64 -5.93 -1.01
CA GLY A 303 -0.74 -7.06 -0.08
C GLY A 303 0.31 -8.16 -0.26
N TYR A 304 1.23 -8.03 -1.22
CA TYR A 304 2.33 -8.98 -1.44
C TYR A 304 3.58 -8.67 -0.62
N GLY A 305 3.77 -7.41 -0.22
CA GLY A 305 4.88 -6.98 0.63
C GLY A 305 4.73 -7.42 2.08
N PHE A 306 5.86 -7.72 2.72
CA PHE A 306 5.97 -7.90 4.16
C PHE A 306 6.33 -6.55 4.78
N LEU A 307 5.38 -5.93 5.49
CA LEU A 307 5.46 -4.55 5.92
C LEU A 307 5.86 -4.44 7.40
N ALA A 308 7.13 -4.13 7.65
CA ALA A 308 7.61 -3.70 8.96
C ALA A 308 7.06 -2.32 9.31
N THR A 309 6.88 -2.06 10.59
CA THR A 309 6.48 -0.72 11.05
C THR A 309 7.71 0.15 11.27
N PRO A 310 7.83 1.28 10.55
CA PRO A 310 8.95 2.18 10.75
C PRO A 310 8.91 2.79 12.15
N VAL A 311 10.09 2.98 12.75
CA VAL A 311 10.24 3.71 14.01
C VAL A 311 11.27 4.82 13.83
N ALA A 312 11.08 5.92 14.55
CA ALA A 312 11.91 7.12 14.40
C ALA A 312 13.37 6.89 14.83
N ASP A 313 13.59 6.10 15.88
CA ASP A 313 14.93 5.69 16.30
C ASP A 313 15.51 4.68 15.30
N ARG A 314 16.57 5.09 14.58
CA ARG A 314 17.17 4.27 13.51
C ARG A 314 17.79 2.97 14.01
N ARG A 315 18.36 2.97 15.22
CA ARG A 315 18.99 1.78 15.79
C ARG A 315 17.93 0.76 16.20
N LEU A 316 16.91 1.22 16.94
CA LEU A 316 15.76 0.38 17.26
C LEU A 316 15.07 -0.11 15.98
N TYR A 317 15.05 0.72 14.93
CA TYR A 317 14.47 0.30 13.67
C TYR A 317 15.27 -0.82 13.02
N ALA A 318 16.60 -0.70 12.99
CA ALA A 318 17.48 -1.74 12.46
C ALA A 318 17.31 -3.07 13.20
N GLU A 319 17.25 -3.05 14.54
CA GLU A 319 17.03 -4.24 15.37
C GLU A 319 15.68 -4.91 15.02
N ARG A 320 14.59 -4.12 15.00
CA ARG A 320 13.25 -4.64 14.66
C ARG A 320 13.17 -5.13 13.22
N PHE A 321 13.83 -4.46 12.30
CA PHE A 321 13.85 -4.83 10.89
C PHE A 321 14.65 -6.11 10.66
N ALA A 322 15.77 -6.30 11.37
CA ALA A 322 16.54 -7.54 11.35
C ALA A 322 15.67 -8.72 11.80
N ASP A 323 15.05 -8.60 12.98
CA ASP A 323 14.15 -9.62 13.53
C ASP A 323 13.00 -9.96 12.58
N PHE A 324 12.37 -8.92 12.02
CA PHE A 324 11.28 -9.08 11.05
C PHE A 324 11.77 -9.80 9.78
N SER A 325 12.93 -9.41 9.25
CA SER A 325 13.52 -10.02 8.05
C SER A 325 13.85 -11.49 8.29
N VAL A 326 14.47 -11.83 9.42
CA VAL A 326 14.78 -13.21 9.79
C VAL A 326 13.51 -14.07 9.86
N ARG A 327 12.42 -13.55 10.45
CA ARG A 327 11.15 -14.28 10.52
C ARG A 327 10.56 -14.54 9.14
N VAL A 328 10.55 -13.55 8.25
CA VAL A 328 10.06 -13.71 6.87
C VAL A 328 10.92 -14.73 6.10
N LEU A 329 12.25 -14.66 6.22
CA LEU A 329 13.17 -15.56 5.54
C LEU A 329 13.06 -17.01 6.05
N ARG A 330 12.91 -17.21 7.37
CA ARG A 330 12.68 -18.55 7.95
C ARG A 330 11.34 -19.13 7.54
N LEU A 331 10.28 -18.32 7.55
CA LEU A 331 8.96 -18.74 7.03
C LEU A 331 9.07 -19.22 5.59
N ALA A 332 9.82 -18.50 4.75
CA ALA A 332 10.02 -18.92 3.36
C ALA A 332 10.77 -20.24 3.20
N ALA A 333 11.71 -20.54 4.11
CA ALA A 333 12.40 -21.83 4.14
C ALA A 333 11.52 -22.96 4.70
N GLU A 334 10.69 -22.68 5.70
CA GLU A 334 9.81 -23.65 6.36
C GLU A 334 8.57 -23.99 5.52
N ARG A 335 8.10 -23.05 4.69
CA ARG A 335 6.86 -23.15 3.90
C ARG A 335 7.12 -22.84 2.41
N PRO A 336 7.98 -23.61 1.72
CA PRO A 336 8.41 -23.29 0.36
C PRO A 336 7.27 -23.33 -0.67
N ASP A 337 6.31 -24.23 -0.51
CA ASP A 337 5.16 -24.35 -1.43
C ASP A 337 4.20 -23.16 -1.31
N ASP A 338 3.92 -22.71 -0.07
CA ASP A 338 3.08 -21.53 0.19
C ASP A 338 3.75 -20.26 -0.37
N VAL A 339 5.07 -20.14 -0.19
CA VAL A 339 5.83 -19.04 -0.76
C VAL A 339 5.85 -19.08 -2.28
N GLU A 340 6.03 -20.25 -2.89
CA GLU A 340 5.97 -20.39 -4.34
C GLU A 340 4.61 -19.97 -4.90
N GLN A 341 3.51 -20.40 -4.28
CA GLN A 341 2.17 -19.98 -4.68
C GLN A 341 2.02 -18.45 -4.59
N ARG A 342 2.44 -17.86 -3.46
CA ARG A 342 2.40 -16.42 -3.24
C ARG A 342 3.21 -15.65 -4.29
N LEU A 343 4.43 -16.08 -4.58
CA LEU A 343 5.31 -15.43 -5.54
C LEU A 343 4.74 -15.53 -6.98
N ARG A 344 4.11 -16.65 -7.34
CA ARG A 344 3.39 -16.76 -8.62
C ARG A 344 2.25 -15.78 -8.72
N GLU A 345 1.44 -15.64 -7.68
CA GLU A 345 0.33 -14.70 -7.64
C GLU A 345 0.83 -13.25 -7.73
N GLN A 346 1.89 -12.92 -6.98
CA GLN A 346 2.58 -11.63 -7.04
C GLN A 346 3.05 -11.30 -8.47
N VAL A 347 3.80 -12.19 -9.10
CA VAL A 347 4.33 -12.00 -10.47
C VAL A 347 3.17 -11.86 -11.46
N ARG A 348 2.11 -12.67 -11.34
CA ARG A 348 0.92 -12.55 -12.20
C ARG A 348 0.19 -11.23 -12.00
N HIS A 349 0.04 -10.77 -10.77
CA HIS A 349 -0.59 -9.49 -10.45
C HIS A 349 0.16 -8.35 -11.15
N VAL A 350 1.47 -8.26 -10.94
CA VAL A 350 2.31 -7.20 -11.51
C VAL A 350 2.26 -7.22 -13.04
N ASN A 351 2.38 -8.40 -13.66
CA ASN A 351 2.35 -8.51 -15.12
C ASN A 351 0.99 -8.18 -15.74
N ARG A 352 -0.11 -8.32 -14.98
CA ARG A 352 -1.45 -7.98 -15.44
C ARG A 352 -1.77 -6.50 -15.26
N ALA A 353 -1.47 -5.94 -14.08
CA ALA A 353 -2.00 -4.66 -13.64
C ALA A 353 -0.96 -3.52 -13.57
N THR A 354 0.33 -3.85 -13.52
CA THR A 354 1.40 -2.89 -13.16
C THR A 354 2.40 -2.73 -14.30
N THR A 355 1.93 -2.64 -15.55
CA THR A 355 2.78 -2.47 -16.74
C THR A 355 2.54 -1.13 -17.44
N TRP A 356 3.57 -0.53 -18.04
CA TRP A 356 3.42 0.73 -18.77
C TRP A 356 2.46 0.62 -19.96
N ARG A 357 2.33 -0.57 -20.56
CA ARG A 357 1.28 -0.84 -21.56
C ARG A 357 -0.13 -0.68 -21.00
N ALA A 358 -0.38 -1.13 -19.77
CA ALA A 358 -1.66 -0.92 -19.09
C ALA A 358 -1.84 0.57 -18.75
N ARG A 359 -0.81 1.21 -18.18
CA ARG A 359 -0.85 2.64 -17.86
C ARG A 359 -1.08 3.52 -19.08
N ALA A 360 -0.46 3.24 -20.22
CA ALA A 360 -0.65 4.01 -21.44
C ALA A 360 -2.11 3.97 -21.92
N ARG A 361 -2.83 2.85 -21.73
CA ARG A 361 -4.27 2.77 -22.02
C ARG A 361 -5.10 3.60 -21.04
N GLU A 362 -4.77 3.54 -19.75
CA GLU A 362 -5.42 4.36 -18.71
C GLU A 362 -5.24 5.86 -19.01
N TRP A 363 -4.00 6.27 -19.31
CA TRP A 363 -3.67 7.63 -19.71
C TRP A 363 -4.38 8.04 -21.00
N SER A 364 -4.39 7.18 -22.02
CA SER A 364 -5.06 7.46 -23.29
C SER A 364 -6.57 7.67 -23.11
N ALA A 365 -7.24 6.80 -22.36
CA ALA A 365 -8.67 6.93 -22.07
C ALA A 365 -8.99 8.18 -21.24
N TRP A 366 -8.16 8.48 -20.22
CA TRP A 366 -8.32 9.69 -19.40
C TRP A 366 -8.11 10.97 -20.20
N LEU A 367 -7.08 11.03 -21.05
CA LEU A 367 -6.85 12.16 -21.94
C LEU A 367 -7.93 12.29 -23.01
N ALA A 368 -8.50 11.19 -23.51
CA ALA A 368 -9.60 11.23 -24.48
C ALA A 368 -10.92 11.77 -23.89
N GLY A 369 -11.07 11.73 -22.56
CA GLY A 369 -12.31 12.13 -21.88
C GLY A 369 -13.25 10.96 -21.56
N ASP A 370 -12.84 9.72 -21.80
CA ASP A 370 -13.68 8.52 -21.72
C ASP A 370 -13.92 8.04 -20.28
N VAL A 371 -13.33 8.73 -19.29
CA VAL A 371 -13.52 8.45 -17.86
C VAL A 371 -14.45 9.52 -17.30
N ALA A 372 -15.47 9.11 -16.53
CA ALA A 372 -16.65 9.92 -16.12
C ALA A 372 -16.40 11.30 -15.45
N HIS A 373 -15.14 11.69 -15.21
CA HIS A 373 -14.73 12.95 -14.56
C HIS A 373 -13.64 13.72 -15.35
N ALA A 374 -13.26 13.27 -16.55
CA ALA A 374 -11.97 13.61 -17.14
C ALA A 374 -11.79 15.11 -17.48
N TRP A 375 -12.77 15.79 -18.10
CA TRP A 375 -12.61 17.18 -18.58
C TRP A 375 -13.92 18.02 -18.58
N GLY A 376 -14.57 18.17 -17.41
CA GLY A 376 -15.74 19.06 -17.25
C GLY A 376 -15.43 20.54 -17.58
N HIS A 377 -16.44 21.25 -18.13
CA HIS A 377 -16.35 22.60 -18.72
C HIS A 377 -15.60 23.66 -17.88
N ARG A 378 -14.91 24.57 -18.58
CA ARG A 378 -14.34 25.82 -18.02
C ARG A 378 -15.43 26.63 -17.33
N ALA A 379 -15.50 26.58 -15.99
CA ALA A 379 -16.16 27.62 -15.23
C ALA A 379 -15.30 28.88 -15.32
N GLY A 380 -15.88 29.95 -15.85
CA GLY A 380 -15.25 31.28 -15.87
C GLY A 380 -14.86 31.71 -14.47
N VAL A 381 -13.79 32.51 -14.40
CA VAL A 381 -13.26 33.14 -13.19
C VAL A 381 -14.34 34.02 -12.55
N ALA A 382 -15.13 33.49 -11.61
CA ALA A 382 -15.87 34.24 -10.60
C ALA A 382 -16.38 33.30 -9.49
N ASP A 383 -16.35 33.80 -8.26
CA ASP A 383 -16.94 33.26 -7.02
C ASP A 383 -16.28 32.07 -6.32
N ALA A 384 -15.06 32.32 -5.84
CA ALA A 384 -14.57 31.73 -4.61
C ALA A 384 -15.21 32.42 -3.38
N ALA A 385 -16.48 32.15 -3.10
CA ALA A 385 -17.10 32.56 -1.85
C ALA A 385 -18.22 31.60 -1.42
N ALA A 386 -17.92 30.81 -0.39
CA ALA A 386 -18.81 30.05 0.51
C ALA A 386 -18.53 28.54 0.53
N LEU A 387 -17.66 28.12 1.46
CA LEU A 387 -17.67 26.75 1.96
C LEU A 387 -18.93 26.56 2.84
N PRO A 388 -19.64 25.44 2.74
CA PRO A 388 -20.70 25.12 3.69
C PRO A 388 -20.11 24.89 5.10
N PRO A 389 -20.87 25.14 6.18
CA PRO A 389 -20.38 24.94 7.53
C PRO A 389 -20.07 23.46 7.79
N ARG A 390 -18.96 23.21 8.48
CA ARG A 390 -18.55 21.88 8.97
C ARG A 390 -19.71 21.24 9.78
N PRO A 391 -19.96 19.93 9.67
CA PRO A 391 -20.89 19.26 10.57
C PRO A 391 -20.37 19.38 12.01
N ALA A 392 -21.25 19.84 12.90
CA ALA A 392 -20.97 19.88 14.33
C ALA A 392 -20.96 18.44 14.87
N PHE A 393 -19.76 17.87 15.06
CA PHE A 393 -19.62 16.71 15.92
C PHE A 393 -19.97 17.15 17.35
N ALA A 394 -21.13 16.73 17.85
CA ALA A 394 -21.43 16.83 19.26
C ALA A 394 -20.28 16.18 20.05
N ARG A 395 -19.77 16.86 21.09
CA ARG A 395 -18.69 16.37 21.95
C ARG A 395 -19.09 15.03 22.59
N ALA A 396 -18.77 13.90 21.96
CA ALA A 396 -18.87 12.59 22.60
C ALA A 396 -17.87 12.56 23.77
N PRO A 397 -18.28 12.16 24.99
CA PRO A 397 -17.41 12.14 26.16
C PRO A 397 -16.51 10.90 26.11
N TYR A 398 -15.40 11.00 25.39
CA TYR A 398 -14.36 9.97 25.39
C TYR A 398 -13.60 9.98 26.71
N VAL A 399 -13.44 8.80 27.32
CA VAL A 399 -12.71 8.62 28.58
C VAL A 399 -11.65 7.55 28.38
N LEU A 400 -10.49 7.73 29.02
CA LEU A 400 -9.46 6.71 29.05
C LEU A 400 -9.85 5.66 30.10
N ALA A 401 -10.11 4.43 29.66
CA ALA A 401 -10.42 3.30 30.53
C ALA A 401 -9.20 2.37 30.66
N PRO A 402 -8.94 1.83 31.86
CA PRO A 402 -7.94 0.79 32.05
C PRO A 402 -8.39 -0.48 31.33
N SER A 403 -7.43 -1.16 30.70
CA SER A 403 -7.58 -2.47 30.08
C SER A 403 -6.51 -3.41 30.60
N ALA A 404 -6.70 -4.73 30.50
CA ALA A 404 -5.62 -5.69 30.78
C ALA A 404 -4.33 -5.33 30.04
N GLU A 405 -4.49 -4.63 28.92
CA GLU A 405 -3.47 -4.35 27.92
C GLU A 405 -2.91 -2.92 27.99
N GLY A 406 -3.20 -2.17 29.06
CA GLY A 406 -2.77 -0.78 29.25
C GLY A 406 -3.98 0.16 29.34
N ALA A 407 -4.03 1.19 28.50
CA ALA A 407 -5.12 2.16 28.48
C ALA A 407 -5.78 2.20 27.10
N ARG A 408 -7.11 2.30 27.08
CA ARG A 408 -7.91 2.39 25.84
C ARG A 408 -8.89 3.55 25.93
N LEU A 409 -9.23 4.14 24.80
CA LEU A 409 -10.25 5.19 24.76
C LEU A 409 -11.62 4.53 24.62
N VAL A 410 -12.59 4.94 25.44
CA VAL A 410 -13.99 4.46 25.36
C VAL A 410 -14.95 5.62 25.26
N ASN A 411 -16.05 5.44 24.53
CA ASN A 411 -17.14 6.40 24.49
C ASN A 411 -18.03 6.23 25.72
N ALA A 412 -17.95 7.11 26.72
CA ALA A 412 -18.74 6.96 27.95
C ALA A 412 -20.27 7.08 27.73
N ALA A 413 -20.70 7.52 26.55
CA ALA A 413 -22.11 7.59 26.17
C ALA A 413 -22.63 6.30 25.52
N SER A 414 -21.78 5.37 25.09
CA SER A 414 -22.21 4.08 24.54
C SER A 414 -22.46 3.03 25.63
N ALA A 415 -23.30 2.04 25.35
CA ALA A 415 -23.56 0.94 26.30
C ALA A 415 -22.29 0.10 26.55
N SER A 416 -21.49 -0.10 25.50
CA SER A 416 -20.15 -0.69 25.50
C SER A 416 -19.18 0.11 26.39
N GLY A 417 -19.10 1.43 26.20
CA GLY A 417 -18.20 2.27 26.98
C GLY A 417 -18.60 2.42 28.45
N ARG A 418 -19.91 2.43 28.77
CA ARG A 418 -20.37 2.36 30.17
C ARG A 418 -20.00 1.05 30.84
N ALA A 419 -20.14 -0.08 30.15
CA ALA A 419 -19.73 -1.39 30.67
C ALA A 419 -18.21 -1.43 30.93
N ALA A 420 -17.41 -0.94 29.97
CA ALA A 420 -15.95 -0.86 30.06
C ALA A 420 -15.42 -0.01 31.23
N LEU A 421 -16.17 1.00 31.67
CA LEU A 421 -15.82 1.84 32.83
C LEU A 421 -16.13 1.19 34.18
N THR A 422 -16.97 0.15 34.19
CA THR A 422 -17.46 -0.50 35.43
C THR A 422 -16.93 -1.92 35.62
N ALA A 423 -16.41 -2.54 34.56
CA ALA A 423 -15.89 -3.91 34.58
C ALA A 423 -14.40 -3.92 34.94
N PRO A 424 -13.90 -4.90 35.73
CA PRO A 424 -12.47 -5.08 35.92
C PRO A 424 -11.76 -5.35 34.58
N ALA A 425 -10.47 -5.00 34.51
CA ALA A 425 -9.66 -4.97 33.28
C ALA A 425 -9.61 -6.30 32.50
N ASP A 426 -9.99 -7.41 33.14
CA ASP A 426 -9.99 -8.81 32.70
C ASP A 426 -11.40 -9.45 32.64
N ALA A 427 -12.47 -8.68 32.88
CA ALA A 427 -13.82 -9.19 33.18
C ALA A 427 -14.48 -10.08 32.12
N HIS A 428 -13.98 -10.10 30.88
CA HIS A 428 -14.59 -10.81 29.77
C HIS A 428 -14.05 -12.24 29.57
N GLY A 429 -12.98 -12.64 30.26
CA GLY A 429 -12.48 -14.03 30.24
C GLY A 429 -12.01 -14.57 28.87
N LEU A 430 -11.83 -13.70 27.87
CA LEU A 430 -11.47 -14.10 26.49
C LEU A 430 -9.99 -14.48 26.34
N GLY A 431 -9.11 -14.11 27.28
CA GLY A 431 -7.67 -14.34 27.20
C GLY A 431 -7.28 -15.81 26.92
N PRO A 432 -7.71 -16.78 27.75
CA PRO A 432 -7.42 -18.19 27.53
C PRO A 432 -7.97 -18.73 26.20
N LEU A 433 -9.09 -18.19 25.72
CA LEU A 433 -9.71 -18.58 24.45
C LEU A 433 -8.92 -18.05 23.25
N ILE A 434 -8.49 -16.79 23.30
CA ILE A 434 -7.63 -16.16 22.29
C ILE A 434 -6.29 -16.90 22.24
N GLU A 435 -5.71 -17.26 23.38
CA GLU A 435 -4.44 -18.01 23.46
C GLU A 435 -4.53 -19.38 22.77
N GLY A 436 -5.66 -20.08 22.94
CA GLY A 436 -5.90 -21.41 22.39
C GLY A 436 -6.34 -21.44 20.92
N LEU A 437 -7.06 -20.42 20.45
CA LEU A 437 -7.65 -20.41 19.10
C LEU A 437 -6.87 -19.60 18.07
N VAL A 438 -6.28 -18.47 18.48
CA VAL A 438 -5.59 -17.54 17.59
C VAL A 438 -4.10 -17.85 17.64
N ARG A 439 -3.45 -17.99 16.49
CA ARG A 439 -2.03 -18.27 16.33
C ARG A 439 -1.29 -17.01 15.83
N PRO A 440 0.04 -16.94 15.98
CA PRO A 440 0.81 -15.86 15.37
C PRO A 440 0.61 -15.90 13.85
N TYR A 441 0.56 -14.73 13.22
CA TYR A 441 0.33 -14.50 11.79
C TYR A 441 -1.09 -14.76 11.27
N ASP A 442 -2.03 -15.12 12.14
CA ASP A 442 -3.43 -15.28 11.73
C ASP A 442 -4.03 -13.95 11.24
N VAL A 443 -5.07 -14.08 10.41
CA VAL A 443 -5.93 -12.97 9.99
C VAL A 443 -7.23 -13.06 10.77
N VAL A 444 -7.39 -12.20 11.76
CA VAL A 444 -8.58 -12.13 12.60
C VAL A 444 -9.53 -11.09 12.04
N LEU A 445 -10.83 -11.42 12.00
CA LEU A 445 -11.89 -10.48 11.72
C LEU A 445 -12.74 -10.29 12.98
N ASP A 446 -12.64 -9.11 13.58
CA ASP A 446 -13.39 -8.72 14.76
C ASP A 446 -14.59 -7.87 14.36
N VAL A 447 -15.80 -8.45 14.39
CA VAL A 447 -17.04 -7.80 13.93
C VAL A 447 -17.83 -7.28 15.14
N GLY A 448 -18.11 -5.98 15.16
CA GLY A 448 -18.59 -5.31 16.36
C GLY A 448 -17.44 -5.09 17.35
N ALA A 449 -16.31 -4.60 16.84
CA ALA A 449 -15.07 -4.43 17.58
C ALA A 449 -15.20 -3.48 18.79
N GLY A 450 -16.26 -2.66 18.85
CA GLY A 450 -16.49 -1.65 19.86
C GLY A 450 -15.31 -0.70 19.93
N SER A 451 -14.86 -0.38 21.15
CA SER A 451 -13.64 0.41 21.40
C SER A 451 -12.32 -0.37 21.23
N GLY A 452 -12.35 -1.65 20.83
CA GLY A 452 -11.15 -2.44 20.55
C GLY A 452 -10.74 -3.45 21.64
N ASP A 453 -11.63 -3.80 22.56
CA ASP A 453 -11.31 -4.61 23.75
C ASP A 453 -10.75 -6.00 23.38
N ALA A 454 -11.42 -6.71 22.46
CA ALA A 454 -10.93 -7.99 21.94
C ALA A 454 -9.90 -7.79 20.84
N THR A 455 -10.06 -6.73 20.03
CA THR A 455 -9.15 -6.36 18.94
C THR A 455 -7.71 -6.25 19.38
N LEU A 456 -7.44 -5.59 20.52
CA LEU A 456 -6.08 -5.43 21.04
C LEU A 456 -5.45 -6.77 21.47
N ALA A 457 -6.24 -7.66 22.07
CA ALA A 457 -5.79 -8.99 22.47
C ALA A 457 -5.52 -9.87 21.23
N PHE A 458 -6.39 -9.82 20.22
CA PHE A 458 -6.14 -10.45 18.93
C PHE A 458 -4.85 -9.94 18.29
N ALA A 459 -4.67 -8.63 18.25
CA ALA A 459 -3.52 -8.00 17.61
C ALA A 459 -2.20 -8.43 18.25
N ARG A 460 -2.16 -8.56 19.57
CA ARG A 460 -1.01 -9.12 20.29
C ARG A 460 -0.78 -10.59 19.94
N ARG A 461 -1.84 -11.38 19.91
CA ARG A 461 -1.75 -12.83 19.70
C ARG A 461 -1.32 -13.20 18.29
N VAL A 462 -1.82 -12.47 17.28
CA VAL A 462 -1.38 -12.62 15.88
C VAL A 462 0.01 -12.02 15.64
N GLY A 463 0.45 -11.11 16.52
CA GLY A 463 1.75 -10.46 16.42
C GLY A 463 1.87 -9.53 15.20
N SER A 464 3.05 -8.90 15.04
CA SER A 464 3.25 -7.85 14.04
C SER A 464 3.20 -8.31 12.58
N GLY A 465 3.16 -9.62 12.32
CA GLY A 465 3.02 -10.18 10.98
C GLY A 465 1.64 -10.78 10.69
N GLY A 466 0.72 -10.77 11.66
CA GLY A 466 -0.67 -11.10 11.43
C GLY A 466 -1.50 -9.87 11.10
N LEU A 467 -2.82 -10.03 11.01
CA LEU A 467 -3.74 -8.96 10.66
C LEU A 467 -4.99 -9.06 11.54
N VAL A 468 -5.46 -7.94 12.09
CA VAL A 468 -6.77 -7.87 12.73
C VAL A 468 -7.61 -6.84 12.00
N VAL A 469 -8.61 -7.29 11.25
CA VAL A 469 -9.61 -6.43 10.64
C VAL A 469 -10.71 -6.20 11.66
N ALA A 470 -10.84 -4.97 12.15
CA ALA A 470 -11.74 -4.62 13.24
C ALA A 470 -12.87 -3.74 12.70
N VAL A 471 -14.07 -4.29 12.59
CA VAL A 471 -15.23 -3.63 11.98
C VAL A 471 -16.11 -3.06 13.09
N GLU A 472 -16.32 -1.74 13.09
CA GLU A 472 -17.24 -1.08 14.03
C GLU A 472 -18.17 -0.11 13.32
N SER A 473 -19.46 -0.24 13.60
CA SER A 473 -20.56 0.52 13.00
C SER A 473 -20.88 1.81 13.72
N ASP A 474 -20.75 1.87 15.04
CA ASP A 474 -20.98 3.10 15.79
C ASP A 474 -19.81 4.08 15.55
N PRO A 475 -20.03 5.30 15.05
CA PRO A 475 -18.95 6.22 14.69
C PRO A 475 -18.11 6.64 15.89
N ALA A 476 -18.70 6.70 17.08
CA ALA A 476 -17.98 7.11 18.27
C ALA A 476 -17.14 5.94 18.81
N ASP A 477 -17.67 4.72 18.84
CA ASP A 477 -16.89 3.53 19.18
C ASP A 477 -15.81 3.25 18.12
N PHE A 478 -16.07 3.50 16.84
CA PHE A 478 -15.06 3.42 15.77
C PHE A 478 -13.90 4.41 15.95
N LEU A 479 -14.20 5.66 16.32
CA LEU A 479 -13.17 6.65 16.64
C LEU A 479 -12.37 6.22 17.88
N ALA A 480 -13.05 5.65 18.87
CA ALA A 480 -12.43 5.10 20.07
C ALA A 480 -11.54 3.88 19.75
N LEU A 481 -11.94 3.00 18.83
CA LEU A 481 -11.16 1.89 18.28
C LEU A 481 -9.91 2.38 17.55
N CYS A 482 -10.05 3.36 16.66
CA CYS A 482 -8.93 3.98 15.96
C CYS A 482 -7.91 4.55 16.94
N ALA A 483 -8.39 5.28 17.95
CA ALA A 483 -7.55 5.87 18.99
C ALA A 483 -6.89 4.79 19.85
N SER A 484 -7.60 3.73 20.21
CA SER A 484 -7.07 2.63 21.02
C SER A 484 -6.00 1.83 20.27
N ALA A 485 -6.20 1.56 18.97
CA ALA A 485 -5.20 0.92 18.12
C ALA A 485 -3.93 1.78 17.98
N ALA A 486 -4.10 3.10 17.82
CA ALA A 486 -3.00 4.05 17.74
C ALA A 486 -2.22 4.15 19.07
N LEU A 487 -2.94 4.25 20.20
CA LEU A 487 -2.35 4.31 21.55
C LEU A 487 -1.59 3.02 21.90
N ALA A 488 -2.11 1.87 21.48
CA ALA A 488 -1.48 0.58 21.69
C ALA A 488 -0.26 0.34 20.79
N GLY A 489 -0.03 1.19 19.78
CA GLY A 489 1.07 1.05 18.83
C GLY A 489 0.99 -0.26 18.04
N MET A 490 -0.22 -0.67 17.65
CA MET A 490 -0.50 -1.96 16.99
C MET A 490 -0.88 -1.76 15.50
N PRO A 491 0.13 -1.64 14.62
CA PRO A 491 -0.03 -1.37 13.19
C PRO A 491 -0.62 -2.56 12.41
N GLN A 492 -0.83 -3.71 13.04
CA GLN A 492 -1.53 -4.87 12.48
C GLN A 492 -3.05 -4.78 12.64
N ILE A 493 -3.57 -3.79 13.37
CA ILE A 493 -5.01 -3.53 13.47
C ILE A 493 -5.45 -2.69 12.27
N ARG A 494 -6.56 -3.07 11.64
CA ARG A 494 -7.24 -2.34 10.57
C ARG A 494 -8.66 -2.00 11.02
N PRO A 495 -8.86 -0.84 11.66
CA PRO A 495 -10.19 -0.36 11.96
C PRO A 495 -10.95 -0.07 10.66
N LEU A 496 -12.17 -0.57 10.55
CA LEU A 496 -13.08 -0.31 9.44
C LEU A 496 -14.37 0.34 9.97
N PRO A 497 -14.72 1.55 9.51
CA PRO A 497 -15.98 2.19 9.89
C PRO A 497 -17.10 1.56 9.08
N ALA A 498 -18.13 1.05 9.76
CA ALA A 498 -19.33 0.53 9.11
C ALA A 498 -20.44 1.60 8.93
N MET A 499 -20.30 2.81 9.51
CA MET A 499 -21.13 3.96 9.17
C MET A 499 -20.44 4.89 8.17
N MET A 500 -20.86 4.83 6.91
CA MET A 500 -20.55 5.83 5.89
C MET A 500 -21.81 6.37 5.24
N ALA A 501 -21.77 7.64 4.81
CA ALA A 501 -22.85 8.29 4.06
C ALA A 501 -23.28 7.45 2.84
N GLU A 502 -24.55 7.55 2.45
CA GLU A 502 -25.10 6.79 1.34
C GLU A 502 -24.35 7.15 0.06
N GLY A 503 -23.80 6.14 -0.64
CA GLY A 503 -22.97 6.34 -1.83
C GLY A 503 -21.49 6.71 -1.56
N ALA A 504 -21.03 6.77 -0.31
CA ALA A 504 -19.60 6.96 -0.05
C ALA A 504 -18.80 5.70 -0.38
N VAL A 505 -17.67 5.88 -1.07
CA VAL A 505 -16.79 4.82 -1.55
C VAL A 505 -15.54 4.78 -0.68
N VAL A 506 -15.29 3.68 0.04
CA VAL A 506 -13.95 3.40 0.59
C VAL A 506 -13.24 2.50 -0.41
N ASP A 507 -12.03 2.91 -0.78
CA ASP A 507 -11.09 2.06 -1.49
C ASP A 507 -10.07 1.52 -0.47
N LEU A 508 -10.11 0.20 -0.25
CA LEU A 508 -9.15 -0.49 0.61
C LEU A 508 -8.36 -1.45 -0.27
N GLU A 509 -7.12 -1.06 -0.57
CA GLU A 509 -6.16 -1.90 -1.32
C GLU A 509 -6.73 -2.45 -2.65
N GLY A 510 -7.57 -1.67 -3.36
CA GLY A 510 -8.13 -2.02 -4.67
C GLY A 510 -9.51 -2.69 -4.64
N LEU A 511 -10.18 -2.73 -3.48
CA LEU A 511 -11.58 -3.15 -3.35
C LEU A 511 -12.47 -1.91 -3.19
N ARG A 512 -13.35 -1.69 -4.17
CA ARG A 512 -14.38 -0.63 -4.12
C ARG A 512 -15.61 -1.13 -3.38
N PHE A 513 -15.90 -0.54 -2.23
CA PHE A 513 -17.13 -0.79 -1.51
C PHE A 513 -18.15 0.31 -1.82
N VAL A 514 -19.32 -0.06 -2.31
CA VAL A 514 -20.45 0.83 -2.56
C VAL A 514 -21.53 0.51 -1.53
N ARG A 515 -21.99 1.52 -0.79
CA ARG A 515 -23.10 1.34 0.16
C ARG A 515 -24.38 0.95 -0.57
N LEU A 516 -24.93 -0.21 -0.22
CA LEU A 516 -26.36 -0.54 -0.30
C LEU A 516 -26.87 -0.56 1.15
N ALA A 517 -28.00 0.09 1.41
CA ALA A 517 -28.49 0.38 2.76
C ALA A 517 -28.77 -0.87 3.63
N ALA A 518 -28.38 -0.82 4.90
CA ALA A 518 -29.18 -1.06 6.12
C ALA A 518 -28.26 -1.15 7.35
N ASP A 519 -28.77 -0.74 8.51
CA ASP A 519 -28.12 -0.91 9.82
C ASP A 519 -27.75 -2.38 10.06
N TRP A 520 -26.50 -2.61 10.48
CA TRP A 520 -25.89 -3.94 10.62
C TRP A 520 -26.15 -4.59 11.98
N SER A 521 -27.13 -4.14 12.77
CA SER A 521 -27.41 -4.79 14.06
C SER A 521 -27.77 -6.28 13.91
N ASP A 522 -28.29 -6.68 12.73
CA ASP A 522 -29.00 -7.95 12.55
C ASP A 522 -28.54 -8.84 11.36
N SER A 523 -27.48 -8.51 10.61
CA SER A 523 -27.01 -9.35 9.48
C SER A 523 -25.50 -9.34 9.19
N LEU A 524 -25.00 -10.15 8.23
CA LEU A 524 -23.63 -10.08 7.66
C LEU A 524 -23.59 -9.64 6.17
N PRO A 525 -22.53 -8.95 5.69
CA PRO A 525 -22.49 -8.44 4.31
C PRO A 525 -22.20 -9.47 3.24
N ASP A 526 -22.84 -9.33 2.08
CA ASP A 526 -22.62 -10.19 0.89
C ASP A 526 -21.18 -10.17 0.37
N TRP A 527 -20.40 -9.14 0.71
CA TRP A 527 -18.98 -9.05 0.36
C TRP A 527 -18.08 -9.84 1.30
N LEU A 528 -18.54 -10.15 2.53
CA LEU A 528 -17.75 -10.81 3.55
C LEU A 528 -17.23 -12.19 3.08
N PRO A 529 -18.05 -13.10 2.51
CA PRO A 529 -17.57 -14.37 1.95
C PRO A 529 -16.45 -14.21 0.90
N ARG A 530 -16.45 -13.11 0.14
CA ARG A 530 -15.42 -12.82 -0.88
C ARG A 530 -14.11 -12.33 -0.25
N LEU A 531 -14.19 -11.60 0.85
CA LEU A 531 -13.02 -11.24 1.67
C LEU A 531 -12.41 -12.52 2.27
N VAL A 532 -13.26 -13.36 2.88
CA VAL A 532 -12.88 -14.64 3.51
C VAL A 532 -12.18 -15.61 2.54
N ALA A 533 -12.62 -15.69 1.28
CA ALA A 533 -12.01 -16.54 0.26
C ALA A 533 -10.58 -16.13 -0.14
N ARG A 534 -10.18 -14.86 0.14
CA ARG A 534 -8.89 -14.29 -0.27
C ARG A 534 -7.77 -14.48 0.76
N PHE A 535 -8.11 -14.76 2.02
CA PHE A 535 -7.17 -14.86 3.14
C PHE A 535 -7.19 -16.25 3.80
N ARG A 536 -6.85 -17.31 3.06
CA ARG A 536 -6.58 -18.64 3.64
C ARG A 536 -5.25 -18.57 4.42
N PRO A 537 -5.16 -18.94 5.71
CA PRO A 537 -5.73 -20.20 6.20
C PRO A 537 -6.43 -20.17 7.57
N VAL A 538 -6.59 -19.05 8.28
CA VAL A 538 -7.40 -19.02 9.51
C VAL A 538 -8.10 -17.67 9.58
N LEU A 539 -9.38 -17.65 9.23
CA LEU A 539 -10.28 -16.56 9.56
C LEU A 539 -10.96 -16.91 10.87
N LEU A 540 -10.80 -16.04 11.86
CA LEU A 540 -11.50 -16.12 13.12
C LEU A 540 -12.47 -14.95 13.20
N ILE A 541 -13.77 -15.26 13.17
CA ILE A 541 -14.83 -14.25 13.25
C ILE A 541 -15.29 -14.17 14.70
N SER A 542 -14.99 -13.05 15.34
CA SER A 542 -15.58 -12.66 16.63
C SER A 542 -16.83 -11.85 16.34
N VAL A 543 -17.96 -12.25 16.91
CA VAL A 543 -19.25 -11.58 16.71
C VAL A 543 -19.86 -11.30 18.09
N ARG A 544 -20.33 -10.06 18.31
CA ARG A 544 -21.01 -9.65 19.56
C ARG A 544 -22.55 -9.67 19.48
N SER A 545 -23.10 -9.91 18.30
CA SER A 545 -24.55 -9.97 18.01
C SER A 545 -25.03 -11.40 17.74
N GLU A 546 -26.15 -11.79 18.34
CA GLU A 546 -26.77 -13.12 18.16
C GLU A 546 -27.32 -13.31 16.73
N ALA A 547 -27.87 -12.25 16.13
CA ALA A 547 -28.41 -12.26 14.77
C ALA A 547 -27.30 -12.42 13.71
N ALA A 548 -26.16 -11.75 13.91
CA ALA A 548 -24.99 -11.93 13.05
C ALA A 548 -24.37 -13.33 13.19
N PHE A 549 -24.39 -13.92 14.40
CA PHE A 549 -23.90 -15.29 14.61
C PHE A 549 -24.77 -16.34 13.88
N ALA A 550 -26.10 -16.20 13.89
CA ALA A 550 -27.00 -17.12 13.19
C ALA A 550 -26.71 -17.19 11.68
N GLN A 551 -26.26 -16.08 11.07
CA GLN A 551 -25.90 -16.01 9.66
C GLN A 551 -24.52 -16.58 9.37
N VAL A 552 -23.53 -16.38 10.25
CA VAL A 552 -22.24 -17.08 10.19
C VAL A 552 -22.47 -18.59 10.17
N ARG A 553 -23.32 -19.10 11.07
CA ARG A 553 -23.64 -20.52 11.19
C ARG A 553 -24.30 -21.13 9.94
N GLY A 554 -25.01 -20.33 9.14
CA GLY A 554 -25.79 -20.80 7.99
C GLY A 554 -25.04 -20.85 6.65
N GLY A 555 -23.78 -20.42 6.57
CA GLY A 555 -23.00 -20.41 5.32
C GLY A 555 -22.07 -21.62 5.14
N ASP A 556 -21.46 -21.72 3.96
CA ASP A 556 -20.52 -22.78 3.59
C ASP A 556 -19.09 -22.40 4.03
N TRP A 557 -18.61 -23.02 5.12
CA TRP A 557 -17.43 -22.55 5.86
C TRP A 557 -16.49 -23.66 6.36
N GLU A 558 -16.40 -24.78 5.65
CA GLU A 558 -15.67 -25.99 6.09
C GLU A 558 -14.18 -25.78 6.43
N ASP A 559 -13.55 -24.70 5.94
CA ASP A 559 -12.12 -24.37 6.09
C ASP A 559 -11.80 -23.35 7.23
N TYR A 560 -12.77 -22.94 8.07
CA TYR A 560 -12.61 -21.78 8.98
C TYR A 560 -12.91 -22.08 10.46
N ARG A 561 -12.40 -21.23 11.37
CA ARG A 561 -12.63 -21.34 12.83
C ARG A 561 -13.52 -20.21 13.31
N PHE A 562 -14.57 -20.52 14.06
CA PHE A 562 -15.52 -19.51 14.52
C PHE A 562 -15.65 -19.51 16.03
N PHE A 563 -15.79 -18.32 16.62
CA PHE A 563 -16.28 -18.23 17.98
C PHE A 563 -17.20 -17.02 18.17
N TRP A 564 -18.23 -17.23 18.97
CA TRP A 564 -19.17 -16.19 19.33
C TRP A 564 -19.05 -15.86 20.81
N HIS A 565 -19.00 -14.58 21.14
CA HIS A 565 -19.02 -14.13 22.51
C HIS A 565 -20.13 -13.09 22.69
N ALA A 566 -21.10 -13.39 23.56
CA ALA A 566 -22.17 -12.46 23.86
C ALA A 566 -21.75 -11.48 24.97
N ASP A 567 -22.21 -10.22 24.90
CA ASP A 567 -22.06 -9.22 25.97
C ASP A 567 -22.61 -9.77 27.30
N ALA A 568 -22.11 -9.28 28.44
CA ALA A 568 -22.39 -9.75 29.81
C ALA A 568 -23.88 -9.73 30.24
N ARG A 569 -24.78 -9.29 29.36
CA ARG A 569 -26.24 -9.26 29.53
C ARG A 569 -26.96 -10.41 28.81
N SER A 570 -26.27 -11.22 28.01
CA SER A 570 -26.85 -12.38 27.34
C SER A 570 -26.74 -13.63 28.24
N THR A 571 -27.85 -14.35 28.35
CA THR A 571 -27.90 -15.66 29.02
C THR A 571 -27.49 -16.82 28.10
N ALA A 572 -27.13 -16.54 26.84
CA ALA A 572 -26.78 -17.54 25.85
C ALA A 572 -25.35 -18.10 26.07
N PRO A 573 -25.12 -19.40 25.84
CA PRO A 573 -23.81 -20.03 26.01
C PRO A 573 -22.80 -19.55 24.95
N LEU A 574 -21.51 -19.49 25.33
CA LEU A 574 -20.40 -19.23 24.43
C LEU A 574 -20.25 -20.41 23.45
N ALA A 575 -20.37 -20.18 22.14
CA ALA A 575 -20.31 -21.23 21.13
C ALA A 575 -18.98 -21.16 20.34
N VAL A 576 -18.24 -22.27 20.33
CA VAL A 576 -17.00 -22.45 19.54
C VAL A 576 -17.27 -23.50 18.47
N LEU A 577 -17.09 -23.11 17.20
CA LEU A 577 -17.27 -23.95 16.03
C LEU A 577 -15.89 -24.32 15.47
N ALA A 578 -15.45 -25.54 15.75
CA ALA A 578 -14.21 -26.09 15.18
C ALA A 578 -14.49 -26.87 13.89
N VAL A 579 -13.48 -26.91 13.02
CA VAL A 579 -13.46 -27.72 11.78
C VAL A 579 -13.74 -29.20 12.13
N PRO A 580 -14.51 -29.94 11.31
CA PRO A 580 -14.69 -31.39 11.51
C PRO A 580 -13.34 -32.11 11.64
N GLY A 581 -13.06 -32.67 12.83
CA GLY A 581 -11.84 -33.43 13.12
C GLY A 581 -10.80 -32.76 14.05
N GLU A 582 -10.98 -31.49 14.44
CA GLU A 582 -10.14 -30.85 15.47
C GLU A 582 -10.81 -30.94 16.87
N THR A 583 -10.08 -31.43 17.88
CA THR A 583 -10.52 -31.39 19.28
C THR A 583 -10.37 -29.98 19.86
N VAL A 584 -11.47 -29.37 20.30
CA VAL A 584 -11.46 -28.10 21.04
C VAL A 584 -10.79 -28.33 22.42
N PRO A 585 -9.78 -27.53 22.82
CA PRO A 585 -9.19 -27.64 24.15
C PRO A 585 -10.24 -27.37 25.22
N SER A 586 -10.28 -28.19 26.29
CA SER A 586 -11.08 -27.86 27.47
C SER A 586 -10.55 -26.58 28.10
N VAL A 587 -11.28 -25.47 27.96
CA VAL A 587 -10.90 -24.19 28.58
C VAL A 587 -11.27 -24.27 30.07
N GLN A 588 -10.26 -24.21 30.96
CA GLN A 588 -10.52 -24.16 32.41
C GLN A 588 -11.36 -22.93 32.76
N GLY A 589 -12.48 -23.14 33.44
CA GLY A 589 -13.39 -22.07 33.91
C GLY A 589 -14.71 -21.93 33.16
N ILE A 590 -14.96 -22.71 32.10
CA ILE A 590 -16.25 -22.74 31.39
C ILE A 590 -16.84 -24.17 31.52
N PRO A 591 -18.04 -24.36 32.10
CA PRO A 591 -18.63 -25.68 32.28
C PRO A 591 -18.77 -26.43 30.95
N ALA A 592 -18.41 -27.72 30.91
CA ALA A 592 -18.49 -28.58 29.71
C ALA A 592 -19.89 -28.59 29.06
N GLU A 593 -20.91 -28.35 29.87
CA GLU A 593 -22.33 -28.27 29.49
C GLU A 593 -22.66 -27.07 28.59
N ARG A 594 -21.78 -26.06 28.50
CA ARG A 594 -21.91 -24.90 27.59
C ARG A 594 -21.33 -25.14 26.19
N PHE A 595 -20.68 -26.28 25.95
CA PHE A 595 -20.08 -26.63 24.65
C PHE A 595 -20.94 -27.61 23.82
N ALA A 596 -22.08 -28.06 24.36
CA ALA A 596 -22.91 -29.08 23.73
C ALA A 596 -24.08 -28.45 22.95
N ASP A 597 -23.93 -28.33 21.62
CA ASP A 597 -24.95 -28.78 20.66
C ASP A 597 -24.43 -28.70 19.22
N MET A 598 -23.42 -29.50 18.86
CA MET A 598 -22.90 -29.56 17.48
C MET A 598 -22.31 -30.90 17.09
N ALA A 599 -23.04 -31.97 17.36
CA ALA A 599 -22.77 -33.27 16.73
C ALA A 599 -24.02 -33.89 16.10
N GLY A 600 -25.04 -33.07 15.78
CA GLY A 600 -26.25 -33.53 15.10
C GLY A 600 -26.09 -33.52 13.59
N GLY A 601 -25.84 -34.69 12.98
CA GLY A 601 -26.03 -34.89 11.54
C GLY A 601 -27.47 -34.59 11.10
N PRO A 602 -27.75 -34.54 9.77
CA PRO A 602 -29.09 -34.24 9.28
C PRO A 602 -30.10 -35.24 9.85
N PRO A 603 -31.34 -34.82 10.20
CA PRO A 603 -32.30 -35.69 10.83
C PRO A 603 -32.60 -36.87 9.91
N GLY A 604 -32.11 -38.06 10.30
CA GLY A 604 -32.54 -39.30 9.72
C GLY A 604 -34.04 -39.45 9.93
N SER A 605 -34.76 -39.69 8.84
CA SER A 605 -36.13 -40.16 8.86
C SER A 605 -36.24 -41.39 9.75
N GLN A 606 -36.78 -41.22 10.96
CA GLN A 606 -37.45 -42.32 11.64
C GLN A 606 -38.91 -42.29 11.19
N SER A 607 -39.26 -43.25 10.34
CA SER A 607 -40.61 -43.77 10.26
C SER A 607 -40.54 -45.27 10.55
N ASN A 608 -41.43 -45.69 11.44
CA ASN A 608 -41.73 -47.06 11.88
C ASN A 608 -41.45 -48.19 10.88
#